data_AF-A0A8I0V967-F1
#
_entry.id   AF-A0A8I0V967-F1
#
_cell.length_a   1.000
_cell.length_b   1.000
_cell.length_c   1.000
_cell.angle_alpha   90.00
_cell.angle_beta   90.00
_cell.angle_gamma   90.00
#
_symmetry.space_group_name_H-M   'P 1'
#
loop_
_entity.id
_entity.type
_entity.pdbx_description
1 polymer ?
#
loop_
_entity_poly.entity_id
_entity_poly.type
_entity_poly.pdbx_seq_one_letter_code
_entity_poly.pdbx_strand_id
1 'polypeptide(L)'
;MFRLLSILLIIGATTFINVVPSYANAVEVTNDMQHLPTPSSLSFNSFGLWIIGWGTGAEGARQRLDNIQREDVVIIKQKGVTQDMIKAWHSFYEQQSQNDINNPTARFRAKLMKKIIELW
;
A
#
# COMPACT_ATOMS: atom_id res chain seq x y z
N MET A 1 41.63 -40.41 30.87
CA MET A 1 42.11 -40.36 29.47
C MET A 1 41.00 -39.79 28.62
N PHE A 2 41.18 -38.57 28.09
CA PHE A 2 40.24 -37.91 27.18
C PHE A 2 40.38 -38.47 25.77
N ARG A 3 39.25 -38.73 25.09
CA ARG A 3 39.15 -38.58 23.62
C ARG A 3 37.78 -38.00 23.27
N LEU A 4 37.81 -36.73 22.90
CA LEU A 4 36.73 -35.98 22.25
C LEU A 4 36.47 -36.61 20.87
N LEU A 5 35.22 -36.95 20.58
CA LEU A 5 34.77 -37.26 19.22
C LEU A 5 33.92 -36.08 18.75
N SER A 6 34.53 -35.24 17.91
CA SER A 6 33.84 -34.21 17.13
C SER A 6 32.98 -34.89 16.06
N ILE A 7 31.67 -34.62 16.04
CA ILE A 7 30.83 -34.95 14.88
C ILE A 7 30.10 -33.69 14.42
N LEU A 8 30.15 -33.55 13.10
CA LEU A 8 29.86 -32.41 12.27
C LEU A 8 28.45 -31.83 12.46
N LEU A 9 28.44 -30.51 12.56
CA LEU A 9 27.33 -29.59 12.39
C LEU A 9 26.87 -29.61 10.91
N ILE A 10 25.62 -30.00 10.64
CA ILE A 10 24.97 -29.69 9.35
C ILE A 10 23.73 -28.86 9.66
N ILE A 11 23.92 -27.54 9.65
CA ILE A 11 22.85 -26.55 9.65
C ILE A 11 22.16 -26.65 8.29
N GLY A 12 20.93 -27.15 8.26
CA GLY A 12 20.05 -27.03 7.11
C GLY A 12 19.56 -25.59 6.99
N ALA A 13 20.31 -24.74 6.28
CA ALA A 13 19.80 -23.43 5.88
C ALA A 13 18.86 -23.62 4.68
N THR A 14 17.55 -23.59 4.94
CA THR A 14 16.55 -23.45 3.86
C THR A 14 16.79 -22.12 3.15
N THR A 15 17.31 -22.17 1.93
CA THR A 15 17.35 -21.00 1.06
C THR A 15 15.91 -20.68 0.64
N PHE A 16 15.28 -19.74 1.34
CA PHE A 16 14.16 -19.01 0.75
C PHE A 16 14.70 -18.30 -0.48
N ILE A 17 14.26 -18.71 -1.66
CA ILE A 17 14.49 -17.94 -2.88
C ILE A 17 13.69 -16.65 -2.69
N ASN A 18 14.36 -15.58 -2.28
CA ASN A 18 13.85 -14.23 -2.45
C ASN A 18 13.76 -14.00 -3.95
N VAL A 19 12.57 -14.21 -4.50
CA VAL A 19 12.19 -13.68 -5.81
C VAL A 19 12.27 -12.16 -5.65
N VAL A 20 13.38 -11.55 -6.06
CA VAL A 20 13.48 -10.10 -6.19
C VAL A 20 12.54 -9.74 -7.35
N PRO A 21 11.40 -9.07 -7.11
CA PRO A 21 10.57 -8.64 -8.21
C PRO A 21 11.38 -7.64 -9.05
N SER A 22 11.37 -7.85 -10.36
CA SER A 22 12.03 -6.99 -11.34
C SER A 22 11.68 -5.52 -11.08
N TYR A 23 12.68 -4.76 -10.66
CA TYR A 23 12.62 -3.35 -10.27
C TYR A 23 12.27 -2.39 -11.41
N ALA A 24 12.16 -2.89 -12.64
CA ALA A 24 11.76 -2.08 -13.80
C ALA A 24 10.32 -1.52 -13.63
N ASN A 25 9.39 -2.29 -13.07
CA ASN A 25 8.01 -1.83 -12.86
C ASN A 25 7.85 -0.93 -11.62
N ALA A 26 8.74 -1.05 -10.63
CA ALA A 26 8.65 -0.24 -9.41
C ALA A 26 9.00 1.23 -9.67
N VAL A 27 9.93 1.50 -10.58
CA VAL A 27 10.40 2.86 -10.89
C VAL A 27 9.35 3.65 -11.65
N GLU A 28 8.64 3.03 -12.60
CA GLU A 28 7.63 3.73 -13.41
C GLU A 28 6.39 4.08 -12.58
N VAL A 29 5.92 3.17 -11.72
CA VAL A 29 4.80 3.42 -10.79
C VAL A 29 5.12 4.55 -9.80
N THR A 30 6.39 4.72 -9.39
CA THR A 30 6.77 5.79 -8.46
C THR A 30 6.75 7.20 -9.06
N ASN A 31 6.99 7.34 -10.37
CA ASN A 31 7.02 8.65 -11.02
C ASN A 31 5.60 9.24 -11.19
N ASP A 32 4.62 8.37 -11.46
CA ASP A 32 3.21 8.76 -11.63
C ASP A 32 2.57 9.14 -10.27
N MET A 33 2.93 8.42 -9.19
CA MET A 33 2.46 8.75 -7.83
C MET A 33 3.02 10.08 -7.29
N GLN A 34 4.17 10.55 -7.77
CA GLN A 34 4.78 11.81 -7.32
C GLN A 34 3.99 13.05 -7.73
N HIS A 35 3.13 12.95 -8.73
CA HIS A 35 2.35 14.07 -9.27
C HIS A 35 0.92 14.12 -8.74
N LEU A 36 0.48 13.10 -8.00
CA LEU A 36 -0.87 13.05 -7.45
C LEU A 36 -1.02 14.02 -6.27
N PRO A 37 -2.17 14.71 -6.18
CA PRO A 37 -2.35 15.76 -5.19
C PRO A 37 -2.47 15.17 -3.78
N THR A 38 -1.69 15.70 -2.85
CA THR A 38 -1.76 15.38 -1.42
C THR A 38 -2.06 16.64 -0.62
N PRO A 39 -2.72 16.53 0.54
CA PRO A 39 -2.90 17.67 1.43
C PRO A 39 -1.53 18.17 1.90
N SER A 40 -1.35 19.50 1.95
CA SER A 40 -0.14 20.16 2.46
C SER A 40 1.18 19.68 1.82
N SER A 41 1.13 19.18 0.57
CA SER A 41 2.29 18.61 -0.13
C SER A 41 2.98 17.47 0.65
N LEU A 42 2.22 16.73 1.45
CA LEU A 42 2.74 15.55 2.16
C LEU A 42 3.24 14.50 1.17
N SER A 43 4.25 13.72 1.57
CA SER A 43 4.67 12.57 0.79
C SER A 43 3.53 11.56 0.66
N PHE A 44 3.50 10.85 -0.47
CA PHE A 44 2.52 9.79 -0.73
C PHE A 44 2.41 8.79 0.43
N ASN A 45 3.56 8.37 0.98
CA ASN A 45 3.58 7.41 2.08
C ASN A 45 2.89 7.98 3.33
N SER A 46 3.14 9.26 3.65
CA SER A 46 2.50 9.92 4.77
C SER A 46 1.00 10.13 4.56
N PHE A 47 0.60 10.51 3.34
CA PHE A 47 -0.81 10.62 2.98
C PHE A 47 -1.53 9.26 3.18
N GLY A 48 -0.95 8.20 2.64
CA GLY A 48 -1.54 6.87 2.72
C GLY A 48 -1.61 6.29 4.12
N LEU A 49 -0.54 6.40 4.90
CA LEU A 49 -0.46 5.81 6.24
C LEU A 49 -1.17 6.65 7.31
N TRP A 50 -1.00 7.97 7.30
CA TRP A 50 -1.46 8.83 8.40
C TRP A 50 -2.79 9.52 8.14
N ILE A 51 -3.14 9.76 6.88
CA ILE A 51 -4.38 10.46 6.51
C ILE A 51 -5.46 9.43 6.19
N ILE A 52 -5.20 8.56 5.21
CA ILE A 52 -6.17 7.56 4.76
C ILE A 52 -6.18 6.33 5.66
N GLY A 53 -5.00 5.88 6.12
CA GLY A 53 -4.87 4.72 7.00
C GLY A 53 -4.93 3.38 6.28
N TRP A 54 -4.54 3.31 5.00
CA TRP A 54 -4.62 2.07 4.19
C TRP A 54 -3.41 1.14 4.33
N GLY A 55 -2.49 1.43 5.26
CA GLY A 55 -1.26 0.64 5.46
C GLY A 55 -0.29 0.61 4.26
N THR A 56 0.71 -0.27 4.33
CA THR A 56 1.76 -0.38 3.31
C THR A 56 1.38 -1.26 2.13
N GLY A 57 0.37 -2.13 2.27
CA GLY A 57 -0.02 -3.11 1.24
C GLY A 57 -1.50 -3.47 1.24
N ALA A 58 -1.84 -4.48 0.45
CA ALA A 58 -3.22 -4.93 0.21
C ALA A 58 -4.04 -5.18 1.48
N GLU A 59 -3.45 -5.83 2.49
CA GLU A 59 -4.17 -6.21 3.70
C GLU A 59 -4.57 -4.99 4.55
N GLY A 60 -3.69 -3.99 4.67
CA GLY A 60 -4.03 -2.73 5.34
C GLY A 60 -5.13 -1.97 4.61
N ALA A 61 -5.09 -1.97 3.27
CA ALA A 61 -6.10 -1.30 2.46
C ALA A 61 -7.46 -2.00 2.57
N ARG A 62 -7.46 -3.34 2.61
CA ARG A 62 -8.65 -4.17 2.81
C ARG A 62 -9.27 -3.91 4.19
N GLN A 63 -8.47 -3.99 5.26
CA GLN A 63 -8.95 -3.71 6.61
C GLN A 63 -9.53 -2.31 6.74
N ARG A 64 -8.87 -1.31 6.13
CA ARG A 64 -9.40 0.05 6.14
C ARG A 64 -10.70 0.17 5.34
N LEU A 65 -10.80 -0.48 4.18
CA LEU A 65 -12.01 -0.52 3.36
C LEU A 65 -13.20 -1.12 4.11
N ASP A 66 -12.99 -2.24 4.82
CA ASP A 66 -14.04 -2.90 5.60
C ASP A 66 -14.56 -2.00 6.74
N ASN A 67 -13.66 -1.28 7.40
CA ASN A 67 -13.98 -0.55 8.64
C ASN A 67 -14.21 0.96 8.47
N ILE A 68 -13.98 1.56 7.29
CA ILE A 68 -14.14 3.00 7.12
C ILE A 68 -15.61 3.42 7.23
N GLN A 69 -15.84 4.46 8.03
CA GLN A 69 -17.16 5.03 8.32
C GLN A 69 -17.21 6.52 7.96
N ARG A 70 -18.39 7.13 8.09
CA ARG A 70 -18.58 8.54 7.74
C ARG A 70 -17.76 9.46 8.64
N GLU A 71 -17.57 9.08 9.90
CA GLU A 71 -16.79 9.80 10.91
C GLU A 71 -15.31 9.87 10.50
N ASP A 72 -14.77 8.78 9.92
CA ASP A 72 -13.43 8.77 9.36
C ASP A 72 -13.28 9.76 8.21
N VAL A 73 -14.30 9.88 7.36
CA VAL A 73 -14.29 10.82 6.23
C VAL A 73 -14.31 12.28 6.71
N VAL A 74 -15.01 12.58 7.81
CA VAL A 74 -14.93 13.90 8.46
C VAL A 74 -13.50 14.19 8.93
N ILE A 75 -12.81 13.24 9.54
CA ILE A 75 -11.41 13.40 9.96
C ILE A 75 -10.49 13.58 8.75
N ILE A 76 -10.70 12.83 7.66
CA ILE A 76 -9.95 12.97 6.41
C ILE A 76 -10.10 14.39 5.83
N LYS A 77 -11.32 14.95 5.83
CA LYS A 77 -11.59 16.33 5.42
C LYS A 77 -10.88 17.35 6.31
N GLN A 78 -10.94 17.17 7.64
CA GLN A 78 -10.27 18.06 8.60
C GLN A 78 -8.75 18.09 8.41
N LYS A 79 -8.17 16.99 7.93
CA LYS A 79 -6.75 16.89 7.56
C LYS A 79 -6.40 17.57 6.22
N GLY A 80 -7.33 18.34 5.64
CA GLY A 80 -7.10 19.13 4.43
C GLY A 80 -7.28 18.38 3.12
N VAL A 81 -7.81 17.15 3.15
CA VAL A 81 -8.10 16.38 1.94
C VAL A 81 -9.38 16.90 1.29
N THR A 82 -9.35 17.07 -0.03
CA THR A 82 -10.51 17.46 -0.82
C THR A 82 -11.10 16.25 -1.57
N GLN A 83 -12.35 16.35 -1.99
CA GLN A 83 -12.99 15.29 -2.78
C GLN A 83 -12.25 15.06 -4.10
N ASP A 84 -11.73 16.13 -4.69
CA ASP A 84 -10.99 16.10 -5.94
C ASP A 84 -9.69 15.31 -5.81
N MET A 85 -8.98 15.46 -4.69
CA MET A 85 -7.81 14.64 -4.36
C MET A 85 -8.17 13.16 -4.33
N ILE A 86 -9.22 12.78 -3.60
CA ILE A 86 -9.65 11.38 -3.51
C ILE A 86 -10.05 10.83 -4.89
N LYS A 87 -10.71 11.62 -5.73
CA LYS A 87 -11.05 11.23 -7.12
C LYS A 87 -9.80 10.98 -7.96
N ALA A 88 -8.80 11.86 -7.88
CA ALA A 88 -7.52 11.65 -8.58
C ALA A 88 -6.84 10.34 -8.14
N TRP A 89 -6.78 10.09 -6.83
CA TRP A 89 -6.24 8.85 -6.28
C TRP A 89 -7.06 7.62 -6.66
N HIS A 90 -8.39 7.73 -6.72
CA HIS A 90 -9.26 6.67 -7.20
C HIS A 90 -8.92 6.28 -8.65
N SER A 91 -8.91 7.25 -9.56
CA SER A 91 -8.62 7.03 -10.97
C SER A 91 -7.24 6.41 -11.20
N PHE A 92 -6.23 6.89 -10.48
CA PHE A 92 -4.89 6.30 -10.54
C PHE A 92 -4.90 4.81 -10.17
N TYR A 93 -5.46 4.46 -9.00
CA TYR A 93 -5.46 3.07 -8.56
C TYR A 93 -6.39 2.17 -9.38
N GLU A 94 -7.47 2.72 -9.91
CA GLU A 94 -8.33 2.01 -10.85
C GLU A 94 -7.56 1.62 -12.12
N GLN A 95 -6.84 2.56 -12.72
CA GLN A 95 -5.97 2.29 -13.88
C GLN A 95 -4.87 1.27 -13.54
N GLN A 96 -4.18 1.44 -12.40
CA GLN A 96 -3.16 0.49 -11.96
C GLN A 96 -3.75 -0.92 -11.76
N SER A 97 -4.98 -1.02 -11.26
CA SER A 97 -5.65 -2.30 -11.05
C SER A 97 -6.11 -2.99 -12.33
N GLN A 98 -6.36 -2.21 -13.39
CA GLN A 98 -6.71 -2.72 -14.72
C GLN A 98 -5.45 -3.16 -15.48
N ASN A 99 -4.36 -2.41 -15.32
CA ASN A 99 -3.07 -2.72 -15.95
C ASN A 99 -2.41 -3.96 -15.35
N ASP A 100 -2.55 -4.18 -14.03
CA ASP A 100 -2.07 -5.37 -13.35
C ASP A 100 -3.16 -5.99 -12.48
N ILE A 101 -3.86 -6.98 -13.04
CA ILE A 101 -4.94 -7.70 -12.36
C ILE A 101 -4.47 -8.47 -11.12
N ASN A 102 -3.17 -8.80 -11.05
CA ASN A 102 -2.54 -9.52 -9.96
C ASN A 102 -2.00 -8.57 -8.88
N ASN A 103 -2.26 -7.27 -8.96
CA ASN A 103 -1.95 -6.30 -7.92
C ASN A 103 -3.14 -6.07 -6.98
N PRO A 104 -3.29 -6.87 -5.89
CA PRO A 104 -4.38 -6.70 -4.95
C PRO A 104 -4.33 -5.36 -4.22
N THR A 105 -3.14 -4.76 -4.05
CA THR A 105 -2.98 -3.48 -3.36
C THR A 105 -3.67 -2.36 -4.12
N ALA A 106 -3.44 -2.26 -5.44
CA ALA A 106 -4.10 -1.27 -6.28
C ALA A 106 -5.63 -1.44 -6.25
N ARG A 107 -6.12 -2.69 -6.36
CA ARG A 107 -7.56 -3.01 -6.30
C ARG A 107 -8.22 -2.58 -4.99
N PHE A 108 -7.62 -2.87 -3.85
CA PHE A 108 -8.19 -2.48 -2.56
C PHE A 108 -8.09 -0.98 -2.31
N ARG A 109 -7.00 -0.32 -2.72
CA ARG A 109 -6.88 1.14 -2.61
C ARG A 109 -7.88 1.87 -3.50
N ALA A 110 -8.13 1.40 -4.73
CA ALA A 110 -9.19 1.93 -5.59
C ALA A 110 -10.56 1.81 -4.93
N LYS A 111 -10.92 0.61 -4.46
CA LYS A 111 -12.19 0.40 -3.75
C LYS A 111 -12.34 1.27 -2.50
N LEU A 112 -11.26 1.44 -1.73
CA LEU A 112 -11.24 2.31 -0.55
C LEU A 112 -11.50 3.77 -0.93
N MET A 113 -10.81 4.28 -1.95
CA MET A 113 -11.01 5.64 -2.44
C MET A 113 -12.46 5.84 -2.93
N LYS A 114 -13.03 4.86 -3.62
CA LYS A 114 -14.45 4.87 -4.03
C LYS A 114 -15.39 4.98 -2.84
N LYS A 115 -15.18 4.16 -1.80
CA LYS A 115 -15.99 4.20 -0.58
C LYS A 115 -15.87 5.54 0.15
N ILE A 116 -14.69 6.16 0.17
CA ILE A 116 -14.49 7.51 0.73
C ILE A 116 -15.30 8.54 -0.06
N ILE A 117 -15.35 8.45 -1.39
CA ILE A 117 -16.16 9.34 -2.25
C ILE A 117 -17.66 9.16 -1.97
N GLU A 118 -18.12 7.92 -1.80
CA GLU A 118 -19.52 7.60 -1.50
C GLU A 118 -19.95 8.08 -0.10
N LEU A 119 -19.01 8.13 0.85
CA LEU A 119 -19.21 8.62 2.21
C LEU A 119 -18.88 10.11 2.39
N TRP A 120 -18.48 10.79 1.31
CA TRP A 120 -18.15 12.22 1.30
C TRP A 120 -19.38 13.09 1.53
#